data_AF-A0A1Y6GCG3-F1
#
_entry.id   AF-A0A1Y6GCG3-F1
#
_cell.length_a   1.000
_cell.length_b   1.000
_cell.length_c   1.000
_cell.angle_alpha   90.00
_cell.angle_beta   90.00
_cell.angle_gamma   90.00
#
_symmetry.space_group_name_H-M   'P 1'
#
loop_
_entity.id
_entity.type
_entity.pdbx_description
1 polymer ?
#
loop_
_entity_poly.entity_id
_entity_poly.type
_entity_poly.pdbx_seq_one_letter_code
_entity_poly.pdbx_strand_id
1 'polypeptide(L)'
;MSIEDPNQSQGQDSPDSQLKEQVGHDIGIVTDQARHDLDAIAGQAKADARKLGHEASEKISEVKDKAKGFAGDQKDLAANQINGVAAAINKVADELGSEQQTVARYARDLASGLSSMGKTIKERDVDDLMGLAQDFGRKQPVAFLGAAALAGFVASRFALASNHRRDSKIRPQVSGEGGGSDQRQGTSSYEQGVAAGQRAGGKS
;
A
#
# COMPACT_ATOMS: atom_id res chain seq x y z
N MET A 1 -55.21 -62.19 -12.28
CA MET A 1 -53.84 -61.78 -11.91
C MET A 1 -53.33 -60.92 -13.06
N SER A 2 -53.57 -59.62 -12.97
CA SER A 2 -53.03 -58.61 -13.89
C SER A 2 -52.41 -57.54 -13.01
N ILE A 3 -51.14 -57.29 -13.27
CA ILE A 3 -50.23 -56.46 -12.50
C ILE A 3 -50.57 -55.00 -12.84
N GLU A 4 -50.99 -54.23 -11.86
CA GLU A 4 -50.98 -52.76 -11.94
C GLU A 4 -49.53 -52.29 -11.86
N ASP A 5 -49.11 -51.50 -12.86
CA ASP A 5 -47.92 -50.66 -12.85
C ASP A 5 -48.30 -49.29 -12.24
N PRO A 6 -47.86 -48.94 -11.02
CA PRO A 6 -47.92 -47.57 -10.55
C PRO A 6 -46.62 -46.83 -10.90
N ASN A 7 -46.54 -46.33 -12.14
CA ASN A 7 -45.63 -45.23 -12.46
C ASN A 7 -46.41 -43.91 -12.40
N GLN A 8 -46.31 -43.18 -11.29
CA GLN A 8 -46.46 -41.71 -11.30
C GLN A 8 -45.53 -41.07 -10.26
N SER A 9 -44.41 -40.56 -10.79
CA SER A 9 -43.98 -39.18 -10.59
C SER A 9 -43.86 -38.67 -9.15
N GLN A 10 -42.74 -38.96 -8.49
CA GLN A 10 -42.19 -38.04 -7.49
C GLN A 10 -41.13 -37.16 -8.15
N GLY A 11 -41.57 -35.97 -8.57
CA GLY A 11 -40.71 -34.87 -8.97
C GLY A 11 -39.94 -34.36 -7.75
N GLN A 12 -38.65 -34.14 -7.97
CA GLN A 12 -37.65 -33.67 -7.02
C GLN A 12 -37.97 -32.23 -6.57
N ASP A 13 -38.43 -32.04 -5.34
CA ASP A 13 -38.41 -30.72 -4.68
C ASP A 13 -36.98 -30.44 -4.19
N SER A 14 -36.19 -29.78 -5.03
CA SER A 14 -34.80 -29.42 -4.72
C SER A 14 -34.74 -28.30 -3.66
N PRO A 15 -33.91 -28.42 -2.61
CA PRO A 15 -33.74 -27.42 -1.53
C PRO A 15 -33.15 -26.06 -1.97
N ASP A 16 -32.82 -25.87 -3.24
CA ASP A 16 -32.16 -24.66 -3.78
C ASP A 16 -33.09 -23.46 -3.98
N SER A 17 -34.41 -23.67 -4.05
CA SER A 17 -35.41 -22.61 -4.28
C SER A 17 -35.71 -21.79 -3.02
N GLN A 18 -35.74 -22.43 -1.85
CA GLN A 18 -36.08 -21.76 -0.58
C GLN A 18 -34.95 -20.89 -0.04
N LEU A 19 -33.68 -21.25 -0.33
CA LEU A 19 -32.51 -20.47 0.08
C LEU A 19 -32.36 -19.16 -0.74
N LYS A 20 -32.75 -19.16 -2.01
CA LYS A 20 -32.71 -17.97 -2.87
C LYS A 20 -33.77 -16.92 -2.50
N GLU A 21 -34.89 -17.36 -1.94
CA GLU A 21 -36.04 -16.49 -1.64
C GLU A 21 -35.91 -15.76 -0.28
N GLN A 22 -35.27 -16.36 0.72
CA GLN A 22 -34.92 -15.69 1.98
C GLN A 22 -33.78 -14.68 1.81
N VAL A 23 -32.74 -15.04 1.06
CA VAL A 23 -31.61 -14.13 0.79
C VAL A 23 -32.05 -12.90 -0.01
N GLY A 24 -33.04 -13.04 -0.90
CA GLY A 24 -33.59 -11.93 -1.67
C GLY A 24 -34.31 -10.88 -0.81
N HIS A 25 -35.01 -11.30 0.24
CA HIS A 25 -35.75 -10.37 1.12
C HIS A 25 -34.85 -9.61 2.08
N ASP A 26 -33.85 -10.25 2.71
CA ASP A 26 -32.95 -9.59 3.66
C ASP A 26 -31.98 -8.61 2.96
N ILE A 27 -31.54 -8.92 1.73
CA ILE A 27 -30.74 -8.01 0.92
C ILE A 27 -31.52 -6.75 0.53
N GLY A 28 -32.83 -6.87 0.27
CA GLY A 28 -33.69 -5.71 -0.04
C GLY A 28 -33.70 -4.67 1.07
N ILE A 29 -33.91 -5.11 2.31
CA ILE A 29 -34.01 -4.22 3.48
C ILE A 29 -32.69 -3.53 3.80
N VAL A 30 -31.56 -4.25 3.73
CA VAL A 30 -30.23 -3.68 3.97
C VAL A 30 -29.84 -2.70 2.86
N THR A 31 -30.21 -3.00 1.61
CA THR A 31 -29.91 -2.12 0.47
C THR A 31 -30.68 -0.80 0.57
N ASP A 32 -31.94 -0.83 1.02
CA ASP A 32 -32.74 0.37 1.14
C ASP A 32 -32.32 1.26 2.32
N GLN A 33 -31.91 0.65 3.44
CA GLN A 33 -31.31 1.40 4.55
C GLN A 33 -29.98 2.04 4.13
N ALA A 34 -29.12 1.29 3.45
CA ALA A 34 -27.85 1.82 2.95
C ALA A 34 -28.06 2.96 1.94
N ARG A 35 -29.09 2.90 1.08
CA ARG A 35 -29.43 3.99 0.16
C ARG A 35 -29.86 5.25 0.92
N HIS A 36 -30.69 5.11 1.94
CA HIS A 36 -31.15 6.25 2.73
C HIS A 36 -29.99 6.94 3.46
N ASP A 37 -29.12 6.15 4.09
CA ASP A 37 -27.94 6.68 4.79
C ASP A 37 -26.95 7.31 3.80
N LEU A 38 -26.77 6.70 2.61
CA LEU A 38 -25.94 7.25 1.54
C LEU A 38 -26.50 8.57 1.00
N ASP A 39 -27.81 8.73 0.85
CA ASP A 39 -28.42 9.96 0.36
C ASP A 39 -28.26 11.10 1.39
N ALA A 40 -28.45 10.80 2.68
CA ALA A 40 -28.20 11.75 3.76
C ALA A 40 -26.73 12.20 3.80
N ILE A 41 -25.81 11.24 3.74
CA ILE A 41 -24.36 11.50 3.69
C ILE A 41 -23.99 12.25 2.41
N ALA A 42 -24.55 11.90 1.25
CA ALA A 42 -24.28 12.56 -0.02
C ALA A 42 -24.75 14.02 -0.01
N GLY A 43 -25.89 14.31 0.64
CA GLY A 43 -26.39 15.66 0.84
C GLY A 43 -25.42 16.52 1.65
N GLN A 44 -24.96 16.00 2.79
CA GLN A 44 -24.02 16.69 3.67
C GLN A 44 -22.62 16.82 3.04
N ALA A 45 -22.12 15.73 2.44
CA ALA A 45 -20.83 15.69 1.76
C ALA A 45 -20.76 16.70 0.60
N LYS A 46 -21.85 16.97 -0.12
CA LYS A 46 -21.88 18.00 -1.17
C LYS A 46 -21.66 19.40 -0.61
N ALA A 47 -22.20 19.71 0.57
CA ALA A 47 -22.03 21.02 1.20
C ALA A 47 -20.60 21.17 1.77
N ASP A 48 -20.12 20.13 2.45
CA ASP A 48 -18.78 20.11 3.04
C ASP A 48 -17.69 20.09 1.97
N ALA A 49 -17.88 19.34 0.88
CA ALA A 49 -16.94 19.30 -0.25
C ALA A 49 -16.81 20.66 -0.94
N ARG A 50 -17.88 21.48 -1.01
CA ARG A 50 -17.78 22.83 -1.57
C ARG A 50 -16.90 23.73 -0.70
N LYS A 51 -17.10 23.71 0.62
CA LYS A 51 -16.30 24.52 1.56
C LYS A 51 -14.85 24.05 1.58
N LEU A 52 -14.64 22.75 1.77
CA LEU A 52 -13.33 22.13 1.76
C LEU A 52 -12.61 22.33 0.42
N GLY A 53 -13.32 22.28 -0.70
CA GLY A 53 -12.75 22.49 -2.03
C GLY A 53 -12.13 23.88 -2.21
N HIS A 54 -12.75 24.94 -1.66
CA HIS A 54 -12.20 26.30 -1.76
C HIS A 54 -10.93 26.43 -0.91
N GLU A 55 -10.98 26.02 0.36
CA GLU A 55 -9.84 26.08 1.27
C GLU A 55 -8.68 25.17 0.82
N ALA A 56 -9.00 23.99 0.29
CA ALA A 56 -8.02 23.06 -0.23
C ALA A 56 -7.37 23.60 -1.51
N SER A 57 -8.13 24.24 -2.41
CA SER A 57 -7.57 24.77 -3.66
C SER A 57 -6.51 25.85 -3.43
N GLU A 58 -6.69 26.71 -2.43
CA GLU A 58 -5.71 27.73 -2.05
C GLU A 58 -4.42 27.08 -1.54
N LYS A 59 -4.54 26.14 -0.59
CA LYS A 59 -3.38 25.41 -0.02
C LYS A 59 -2.67 24.54 -1.05
N ILE A 60 -3.42 23.89 -1.95
CA ILE A 60 -2.87 23.04 -3.00
C ILE A 60 -2.06 23.87 -4.00
N SER A 61 -2.49 25.10 -4.32
CA SER A 61 -1.75 25.98 -5.23
C SER A 61 -0.35 26.29 -4.68
N GLU A 62 -0.24 26.65 -3.40
CA GLU A 62 1.04 26.92 -2.74
C GLU A 62 1.98 25.70 -2.69
N VAL A 63 1.39 24.52 -2.44
CA VAL A 63 2.14 23.25 -2.41
C VAL A 63 2.57 22.85 -3.82
N LYS A 64 1.73 23.09 -4.83
CA LYS A 64 2.01 22.74 -6.23
C LYS A 64 3.26 23.44 -6.73
N ASP A 65 3.41 24.73 -6.47
CA ASP A 65 4.57 25.50 -6.92
C ASP A 65 5.87 25.00 -6.28
N LYS A 66 5.84 24.68 -4.98
CA LYS A 66 6.99 24.09 -4.27
C LYS A 66 7.30 22.67 -4.73
N ALA A 67 6.26 21.86 -4.99
CA ALA A 67 6.40 20.48 -5.42
C ALA A 67 6.93 20.37 -6.85
N LYS A 68 6.60 21.32 -7.75
CA LYS A 68 7.05 21.31 -9.15
C LYS A 68 8.59 21.33 -9.26
N GLY A 69 9.26 22.12 -8.42
CA GLY A 69 10.72 22.17 -8.37
C GLY A 69 11.39 20.90 -7.85
N PHE A 70 10.76 20.20 -6.89
CA PHE A 70 11.31 18.98 -6.28
C PHE A 70 10.97 17.71 -7.08
N ALA A 71 9.80 17.69 -7.73
CA ALA A 71 9.29 16.51 -8.41
C ALA A 71 9.98 16.23 -9.75
N GLY A 72 10.54 17.24 -10.43
CA GLY A 72 11.27 17.06 -11.69
C GLY A 72 12.36 15.98 -11.58
N ASP A 73 13.21 16.08 -10.56
CA ASP A 73 14.36 15.19 -10.36
C ASP A 73 13.99 13.83 -9.78
N GLN A 74 12.85 13.73 -9.09
CA GLN A 74 12.42 12.52 -8.37
C GLN A 74 11.49 11.62 -9.20
N LYS A 75 11.00 12.11 -10.34
CA LYS A 75 10.12 11.35 -11.26
C LYS A 75 10.78 10.12 -11.84
N ASP A 76 12.04 10.23 -12.25
CA ASP A 76 12.75 9.09 -12.84
C ASP A 76 12.87 7.95 -11.83
N LEU A 77 13.17 8.27 -10.58
CA LEU A 77 13.24 7.29 -9.48
C LEU A 77 11.88 6.65 -9.21
N ALA A 78 10.80 7.43 -9.22
CA ALA A 78 9.44 6.90 -9.06
C ALA A 78 9.03 6.01 -10.25
N ALA A 79 9.28 6.45 -11.49
CA ALA A 79 8.99 5.69 -12.69
C ALA A 79 9.75 4.36 -12.74
N ASN A 80 11.01 4.35 -12.34
CA ASN A 80 11.81 3.12 -12.26
C ASN A 80 11.27 2.15 -11.21
N GLN A 81 10.84 2.63 -10.04
CA GLN A 81 10.20 1.80 -9.02
C GLN A 81 8.89 1.19 -9.52
N ILE A 82 8.06 1.99 -10.18
CA ILE A 82 6.79 1.55 -10.77
C ILE A 82 7.03 0.46 -11.83
N ASN A 83 8.00 0.66 -12.72
CA ASN A 83 8.37 -0.35 -13.71
C ASN A 83 8.95 -1.62 -13.07
N GLY A 84 9.71 -1.50 -11.97
CA GLY A 84 10.20 -2.64 -11.21
C GLY A 84 9.07 -3.48 -10.61
N VAL A 85 8.06 -2.84 -10.03
CA VAL A 85 6.85 -3.53 -9.53
C VAL A 85 6.08 -4.19 -10.68
N ALA A 86 5.91 -3.49 -11.80
CA ALA A 86 5.26 -4.04 -12.98
C ALA A 86 5.97 -5.31 -13.48
N ALA A 87 7.30 -5.27 -13.55
CA ALA A 87 8.12 -6.42 -13.94
C ALA A 87 7.99 -7.59 -12.96
N ALA A 88 7.93 -7.32 -11.65
CA ALA A 88 7.74 -8.35 -10.63
C ALA A 88 6.36 -9.02 -10.75
N ILE A 89 5.29 -8.24 -10.91
CA ILE A 89 3.93 -8.75 -11.13
C ILE A 89 3.88 -9.56 -12.43
N ASN A 90 4.52 -9.06 -13.49
CA ASN A 90 4.59 -9.75 -14.77
C ASN A 90 5.30 -11.11 -14.65
N LYS A 91 6.38 -11.18 -13.85
CA LYS A 91 7.08 -12.43 -13.57
C LYS A 91 6.21 -13.42 -12.79
N VAL A 92 5.48 -12.94 -11.78
CA VAL A 92 4.51 -13.77 -11.05
C VAL A 92 3.41 -14.29 -11.98
N ALA A 93 2.94 -13.47 -12.93
CA ALA A 93 1.99 -13.90 -13.96
C ALA A 93 2.55 -15.02 -14.86
N ASP A 94 3.84 -14.96 -15.21
CA ASP A 94 4.51 -16.03 -15.96
C ASP A 94 4.65 -17.32 -15.13
N GLU A 95 4.87 -17.20 -13.82
CA GLU A 95 4.99 -18.33 -12.89
C GLU A 95 3.65 -19.01 -12.58
N LEU A 96 2.53 -18.26 -12.59
CA LEU A 96 1.17 -18.77 -12.33
C LEU A 96 0.66 -19.75 -13.40
N GLY A 97 1.33 -19.83 -14.55
CA GLY A 97 1.14 -20.87 -15.57
C GLY A 97 -0.31 -21.10 -16.03
N SER A 98 -0.56 -22.27 -16.62
CA SER A 98 -1.86 -22.67 -17.18
C SER A 98 -2.93 -22.93 -16.12
N GLU A 99 -2.55 -23.20 -14.87
CA GLU A 99 -3.48 -23.54 -13.78
C GLU A 99 -4.35 -22.35 -13.35
N GLN A 100 -3.84 -21.12 -13.47
CA GLN A 100 -4.58 -19.91 -13.09
C GLN A 100 -4.57 -18.85 -14.19
N GLN A 101 -4.93 -19.25 -15.41
CA GLN A 101 -4.92 -18.38 -16.61
C GLN A 101 -5.70 -17.06 -16.42
N THR A 102 -6.81 -17.09 -15.69
CA THR A 102 -7.59 -15.88 -15.37
C THR A 102 -6.80 -14.92 -14.48
N VAL A 103 -6.13 -15.43 -13.46
CA VAL A 103 -5.31 -14.62 -12.54
C VAL A 103 -4.07 -14.08 -13.25
N ALA A 104 -3.41 -14.92 -14.05
CA ALA A 104 -2.26 -14.52 -14.86
C ALA A 104 -2.61 -13.40 -15.85
N ARG A 105 -3.79 -13.48 -16.49
CA ARG A 105 -4.29 -12.41 -17.39
C ARG A 105 -4.51 -11.10 -16.65
N TYR A 106 -5.19 -11.13 -15.50
CA TYR A 106 -5.36 -9.92 -14.70
C TYR A 106 -4.03 -9.34 -14.21
N ALA A 107 -3.10 -10.19 -13.77
CA ALA A 107 -1.76 -9.75 -13.37
C ALA A 107 -1.00 -9.11 -14.54
N ARG A 108 -1.12 -9.64 -15.76
CA ARG A 108 -0.53 -9.07 -16.97
C ARG A 108 -1.17 -7.74 -17.37
N ASP A 109 -2.49 -7.62 -17.26
CA ASP A 109 -3.22 -6.36 -17.51
C ASP A 109 -2.77 -5.28 -16.51
N LEU A 110 -2.64 -5.64 -15.23
CA LEU A 110 -2.13 -4.76 -14.20
C LEU A 110 -0.67 -4.35 -14.45
N ALA A 111 0.21 -5.30 -14.79
CA ALA A 111 1.60 -5.01 -15.12
C ALA A 111 1.72 -4.07 -16.33
N SER A 112 0.92 -4.30 -17.36
CA SER A 112 0.89 -3.47 -18.57
C SER A 112 0.39 -2.05 -18.28
N GLY A 113 -0.66 -1.93 -17.47
CA GLY A 113 -1.16 -0.64 -16.97
C GLY A 113 -0.09 0.09 -16.17
N LEU A 114 0.57 -0.60 -15.23
CA LEU A 114 1.57 -0.01 -14.36
C LEU A 114 2.82 0.44 -15.13
N SER A 115 3.29 -0.34 -16.10
CA SER A 115 4.39 0.06 -16.98
C SER A 115 4.03 1.29 -17.84
N SER A 116 2.81 1.33 -18.37
CA SER A 116 2.31 2.49 -19.12
C SER A 116 2.24 3.74 -18.24
N MET A 117 1.84 3.59 -16.96
CA MET A 117 1.88 4.68 -16.00
C MET A 117 3.31 5.13 -15.69
N GLY A 118 4.24 4.20 -15.46
CA GLY A 118 5.66 4.52 -15.23
C GLY A 118 6.27 5.30 -16.39
N LYS A 119 5.97 4.90 -17.62
CA LYS A 119 6.38 5.63 -18.84
C LYS A 119 5.76 7.03 -18.89
N THR A 120 4.47 7.14 -18.62
CA THR A 120 3.76 8.44 -18.60
C THR A 120 4.36 9.38 -17.55
N ILE A 121 4.68 8.88 -16.35
CA ILE A 121 5.29 9.67 -15.26
C ILE A 121 6.68 10.16 -15.63
N LYS A 122 7.45 9.33 -16.34
CA LYS A 122 8.80 9.65 -16.81
C LYS A 122 8.80 10.72 -17.91
N GLU A 123 7.88 10.60 -18.86
CA GLU A 123 7.88 11.43 -20.08
C GLU A 123 7.12 12.74 -19.92
N ARG A 124 6.25 12.87 -18.91
CA ARG A 124 5.36 14.03 -18.74
C ARG A 124 5.75 14.94 -17.59
N ASP A 125 5.46 16.22 -17.78
CA ASP A 125 5.60 17.24 -16.74
C ASP A 125 4.58 17.08 -15.61
N VAL A 126 4.86 17.69 -14.45
CA VAL A 126 3.99 17.54 -13.26
C VAL A 126 2.60 18.11 -13.55
N ASP A 127 2.54 19.18 -14.34
CA ASP A 127 1.30 19.82 -14.78
C ASP A 127 0.48 18.91 -15.69
N ASP A 128 1.13 18.23 -16.63
CA ASP A 128 0.49 17.23 -17.49
C ASP A 128 -0.08 16.08 -16.64
N LEU A 129 0.72 15.53 -15.71
CA LEU A 129 0.28 14.45 -14.83
C LEU A 129 -0.91 14.87 -13.95
N MET A 130 -0.93 16.12 -13.47
CA MET A 130 -2.06 16.66 -12.74
C MET A 130 -3.32 16.77 -13.63
N GLY A 131 -3.14 17.17 -14.89
CA GLY A 131 -4.21 17.16 -15.90
C GLY A 131 -4.79 15.76 -16.12
N LEU A 132 -3.94 14.74 -16.25
CA LEU A 132 -4.38 13.35 -16.37
C LEU A 132 -5.16 12.88 -15.13
N ALA A 133 -4.69 13.23 -13.92
CA ALA A 133 -5.37 12.88 -12.68
C ALA A 133 -6.76 13.54 -12.59
N GLN A 134 -6.88 14.80 -13.00
CA GLN A 134 -8.17 15.51 -13.05
C GLN A 134 -9.13 14.86 -14.04
N ASP A 135 -8.65 14.52 -15.24
CA ASP A 135 -9.45 13.86 -16.27
C ASP A 135 -9.89 12.46 -15.81
N PHE A 136 -9.01 11.72 -15.13
CA PHE A 136 -9.35 10.43 -14.53
C PHE A 136 -10.44 10.56 -13.47
N GLY A 137 -10.32 11.53 -12.56
CA GLY A 137 -11.32 11.80 -11.53
C GLY A 137 -12.70 12.13 -12.10
N ARG A 138 -12.73 12.84 -13.23
CA ARG A 138 -13.98 13.15 -13.96
C ARG A 138 -14.58 11.93 -14.66
N LYS A 139 -13.75 11.07 -15.27
CA LYS A 139 -14.19 9.88 -16.02
C LYS A 139 -14.60 8.73 -15.11
N GLN A 140 -13.92 8.55 -13.98
CA GLN A 140 -14.10 7.44 -13.07
C GLN A 140 -14.13 7.93 -11.60
N PRO A 141 -15.22 8.57 -11.17
CA PRO A 141 -15.30 9.16 -9.83
C PRO A 141 -15.14 8.13 -8.71
N VAL A 142 -15.71 6.92 -8.87
CA VAL A 142 -15.60 5.85 -7.85
C VAL A 142 -14.16 5.37 -7.70
N ALA A 143 -13.45 5.14 -8.80
CA ALA A 143 -12.06 4.70 -8.77
C ALA A 143 -11.14 5.77 -8.16
N PHE A 144 -11.39 7.05 -8.47
CA PHE A 144 -10.65 8.16 -7.90
C PHE A 144 -10.85 8.28 -6.39
N LEU A 145 -12.09 8.18 -5.89
CA LEU A 145 -12.36 8.19 -4.45
C LEU A 145 -11.68 7.02 -3.73
N GLY A 146 -11.71 5.81 -4.32
CA GLY A 146 -10.99 4.65 -3.78
C GLY A 146 -9.48 4.88 -3.72
N ALA A 147 -8.88 5.39 -4.80
CA ALA A 147 -7.46 5.70 -4.83
C ALA A 147 -7.08 6.79 -3.81
N ALA A 148 -7.89 7.84 -3.67
CA ALA A 148 -7.68 8.91 -2.69
C ALA A 148 -7.75 8.39 -1.24
N ALA A 149 -8.72 7.53 -0.94
CA ALA A 149 -8.84 6.91 0.38
C ALA A 149 -7.62 6.04 0.71
N LEU A 150 -7.16 5.22 -0.23
CA LEU A 150 -5.94 4.41 -0.07
C LEU A 150 -4.70 5.30 0.12
N ALA A 151 -4.55 6.36 -0.69
CA ALA A 151 -3.45 7.30 -0.55
C ALA A 151 -3.46 8.00 0.81
N GLY A 152 -4.64 8.43 1.29
CA GLY A 152 -4.80 9.02 2.61
C GLY A 152 -4.44 8.06 3.75
N PHE A 153 -4.82 6.78 3.62
CA PHE A 153 -4.43 5.75 4.58
C PHE A 153 -2.91 5.52 4.60
N VAL A 154 -2.28 5.37 3.44
CA VAL A 154 -0.82 5.21 3.34
C VAL A 154 -0.10 6.43 3.91
N ALA A 155 -0.57 7.64 3.59
CA ALA A 155 -0.03 8.88 4.13
C ALA A 155 -0.16 8.94 5.66
N SER A 156 -1.32 8.56 6.21
CA SER A 156 -1.53 8.44 7.66
C SER A 156 -0.57 7.44 8.30
N ARG A 157 -0.40 6.26 7.70
CA ARG A 157 0.55 5.25 8.18
C ARG A 157 1.98 5.76 8.18
N PHE A 158 2.39 6.49 7.15
CA PHE A 158 3.72 7.11 7.08
C PHE A 158 3.89 8.22 8.13
N ALA A 159 2.88 9.08 8.31
CA ALA A 159 2.90 10.13 9.33
C ALA A 159 3.06 9.54 10.74
N LEU A 160 2.27 8.50 11.08
CA LEU A 160 2.36 7.80 12.36
C LEU A 160 3.70 7.03 12.52
N ALA A 161 4.20 6.42 11.45
CA ALA A 161 5.49 5.73 11.47
C ALA A 161 6.68 6.69 11.61
N SER A 162 6.57 7.89 11.05
CA SER A 162 7.56 8.96 11.19
C SER A 162 7.64 9.48 12.64
N ASN A 163 6.52 9.49 13.35
CA ASN A 163 6.46 9.97 14.74
C ASN A 163 7.13 9.01 15.74
N HIS A 164 7.22 7.72 15.43
CA HIS A 164 7.95 6.73 16.25
C HIS A 164 9.48 6.86 16.19
N ARG A 165 10.02 7.77 15.37
CA ARG A 165 11.45 8.13 15.39
C ARG A 165 11.78 9.30 16.32
N ARG A 166 10.79 9.88 17.02
CA ARG A 166 11.02 10.99 17.95
C ARG A 166 11.06 10.57 19.42
N ASP A 167 10.66 9.34 19.75
CA ASP A 167 10.66 8.83 21.13
C ASP A 167 11.99 8.16 21.57
N SER A 168 13.04 8.20 20.73
CA SER A 168 14.36 7.65 21.07
C SER A 168 15.38 8.69 21.56
N LYS A 169 14.93 9.91 21.92
CA LYS A 169 15.81 10.96 22.48
C LYS A 169 15.22 11.65 23.72
N ILE A 170 14.83 10.90 24.75
CA ILE A 170 14.89 11.41 26.13
C ILE A 170 15.40 10.27 27.04
N ARG A 171 16.73 10.14 27.16
CA ARG A 171 17.33 9.76 28.44
C ARG A 171 17.59 11.07 29.18
N PRO A 172 16.84 11.42 30.23
CA PRO A 172 17.32 12.38 31.19
C PRO A 172 18.53 11.72 31.86
N GLN A 173 19.69 12.33 31.68
CA GLN A 173 20.84 12.12 32.55
C GLN A 173 20.40 12.58 33.94
N VAL A 174 19.90 11.65 34.77
CA VAL A 174 19.70 11.92 36.18
C VAL A 174 21.03 11.67 36.87
N SER A 175 21.80 12.73 36.99
CA SER A 175 22.81 12.91 38.01
C SER A 175 22.13 12.73 39.37
N GLY A 176 22.49 11.68 40.10
CA GLY A 176 21.91 11.38 41.41
C GLY A 176 22.75 10.33 42.11
N GLU A 177 23.60 10.80 43.01
CA GLU A 177 24.36 10.04 44.00
C GLU A 177 23.54 8.89 44.61
N GLY A 178 24.12 7.69 44.59
CA GLY A 178 23.58 6.50 45.24
C GLY A 178 24.61 5.38 45.13
N GLY A 179 25.31 5.12 46.24
CA GLY A 179 26.51 4.29 46.29
C GLY A 179 26.32 2.82 45.90
N GLY A 180 27.42 2.20 45.45
CA GLY A 180 27.46 0.78 45.13
C GLY A 180 28.82 0.31 44.60
N SER A 181 29.68 -0.05 45.55
CA SER A 181 30.75 -1.08 45.47
C SER A 181 31.72 -1.10 44.28
N ASP A 182 32.92 -0.57 44.57
CA ASP A 182 34.22 -1.23 44.39
C ASP A 182 34.18 -2.71 43.95
N GLN A 183 34.59 -3.01 42.71
CA GLN A 183 35.13 -4.33 42.37
C GLN A 183 36.16 -4.25 41.24
N ARG A 184 37.38 -3.92 41.67
CA ARG A 184 38.68 -4.52 41.30
C ARG A 184 38.97 -4.82 39.81
N GLN A 185 39.88 -4.00 39.26
CA GLN A 185 40.71 -4.31 38.11
C GLN A 185 41.64 -5.51 38.42
N GLY A 186 41.49 -6.58 37.64
CA GLY A 186 42.46 -7.66 37.52
C GLY A 186 43.26 -7.48 36.24
N THR A 187 44.56 -7.26 36.37
CA THR A 187 45.52 -7.20 35.26
C THR A 187 45.80 -8.61 34.75
N SER A 188 45.76 -8.79 33.43
CA SER A 188 46.31 -9.98 32.79
C SER A 188 46.86 -9.60 31.43
N SER A 189 48.15 -9.29 31.42
CA SER A 189 48.97 -9.08 30.24
C SER A 189 49.82 -10.34 30.03
N TYR A 190 49.52 -11.09 28.97
CA TYR A 190 50.37 -12.16 28.44
C TYR A 190 51.00 -11.65 27.14
N GLU A 191 52.24 -11.18 27.26
CA GLU A 191 53.18 -11.10 26.16
C GLU A 191 53.66 -12.52 25.82
N GLN A 192 53.42 -12.97 24.58
CA GLN A 192 54.17 -14.07 23.99
C GLN A 192 54.22 -13.90 22.47
N GLY A 193 55.24 -13.17 22.01
CA GLY A 193 55.65 -13.10 20.60
C GLY A 193 56.96 -13.88 20.41
N VAL A 194 56.91 -14.95 19.64
CA VAL A 194 58.04 -15.84 19.36
C VAL A 194 58.74 -15.51 18.05
N ALA A 195 60.08 -15.49 18.13
CA ALA A 195 61.09 -16.00 17.18
C ALA A 195 61.13 -15.54 15.70
N ALA A 196 62.25 -14.88 15.34
CA ALA A 196 63.20 -15.20 14.25
C ALA A 196 64.09 -13.95 14.04
N GLY A 197 65.41 -13.94 13.95
CA GLY A 197 66.38 -14.95 13.55
C GLY A 197 67.31 -14.29 12.52
N GLN A 198 68.64 -14.48 12.70
CA GLN A 198 69.75 -14.21 11.75
C GLN A 198 70.28 -12.77 11.66
N ARG A 199 71.56 -12.50 11.39
CA ARG A 199 72.90 -13.13 11.60
C ARG A 199 73.85 -12.24 10.77
N ALA A 200 75.10 -12.07 11.25
CA ALA A 200 76.27 -11.50 10.55
C ALA A 200 76.17 -9.99 10.23
N GLY A 201 77.09 -9.14 10.68
CA GLY A 201 78.54 -9.16 10.48
C GLY A 201 78.86 -7.90 9.66
N GLY A 202 79.83 -7.05 9.92
CA GLY A 202 80.91 -6.97 10.87
C GLY A 202 81.86 -5.88 10.36
N LYS A 203 82.72 -5.35 11.26
CA LYS A 203 84.00 -4.66 10.98
C LYS A 203 83.92 -3.35 10.17
N SER A 204 84.75 -2.35 10.37
CA SER A 204 85.79 -2.00 11.36
C SER A 204 86.02 -0.50 11.18
#